data_AF-Q09CG9-F1
#
_entry.id   AF-Q09CG9-F1
#
_cell.length_a   1.000
_cell.length_b   1.000
_cell.length_c   1.000
_cell.angle_alpha   90.00
_cell.angle_beta   90.00
_cell.angle_gamma   90.00
#
_symmetry.space_group_name_H-M   'P 1'
#
loop_
_entity.id
_entity.type
_entity.pdbx_description
1 polymer ?
#
loop_
_entity_poly.entity_id
_entity_poly.type
_entity_poly.pdbx_seq_one_letter_code
_entity_poly.pdbx_strand_id
1 'polypeptide(L)'
;MYLGRLEQIIRSELGALGAGVEPLLSEVRAGLADLYPEPGGIRLAPKEQDARHAKLLQTLDGLEDVLEALQLAVRTGRSDAGAARGKG
;
A
#
# COMPACT_ATOMS: atom_id res chain seq x y z
N MET A 1 12.26 -8.72 -7.96
CA MET A 1 11.02 -9.13 -8.67
C MET A 1 9.83 -9.44 -7.74
N TYR A 2 9.79 -8.91 -6.50
CA TYR A 2 8.71 -9.21 -5.53
C TYR A 2 7.64 -8.11 -5.42
N LEU A 3 8.03 -6.84 -5.55
CA LEU A 3 7.13 -5.69 -5.38
C LEU A 3 6.02 -5.63 -6.45
N GLY A 4 6.37 -5.77 -7.73
CA GLY A 4 5.38 -5.70 -8.81
C GLY A 4 4.28 -6.76 -8.70
N ARG A 5 4.60 -7.95 -8.16
CA ARG A 5 3.60 -8.99 -7.87
C ARG A 5 2.69 -8.58 -6.71
N LEU A 6 3.25 -8.01 -5.65
CA LEU A 6 2.47 -7.52 -4.50
C LEU A 6 1.50 -6.41 -4.92
N GLU A 7 1.97 -5.44 -5.70
CA GLU A 7 1.12 -4.36 -6.22
C GLU A 7 -0.02 -4.89 -7.09
N GLN A 8 0.26 -5.91 -7.91
CA GLN A 8 -0.75 -6.53 -8.75
C GLN A 8 -1.80 -7.27 -7.91
N ILE A 9 -1.39 -7.94 -6.82
CA ILE A 9 -2.32 -8.57 -5.87
C ILE A 9 -3.18 -7.50 -5.20
N ILE A 10 -2.57 -6.45 -4.64
CA ILE A 10 -3.30 -5.35 -3.98
C ILE A 10 -4.31 -4.72 -4.93
N ARG A 11 -3.93 -4.42 -6.18
CA ARG A 11 -4.86 -3.88 -7.19
C ARG A 11 -6.00 -4.85 -7.53
N SER A 12 -5.71 -6.15 -7.61
CA SER A 12 -6.71 -7.16 -7.93
C SER A 12 -7.73 -7.34 -6.80
N GLU A 13 -7.27 -7.31 -5.54
CA GLU A 13 -8.12 -7.44 -4.36
C GLU A 13 -8.95 -6.17 -4.09
N LEU A 14 -8.40 -4.98 -4.34
CA LEU A 14 -9.08 -3.71 -4.05
C LEU A 14 -10.01 -3.22 -5.17
N GLY A 15 -9.78 -3.61 -6.42
CA GLY A 15 -10.56 -3.14 -7.56
C GLY A 15 -10.66 -1.61 -7.62
N ALA A 16 -11.88 -1.06 -7.58
CA ALA A 16 -12.13 0.38 -7.60
C ALA A 16 -11.54 1.15 -6.40
N LEU A 17 -11.28 0.47 -5.28
CA LEU A 17 -10.64 1.07 -4.10
C LEU A 17 -9.11 1.22 -4.26
N GLY A 18 -8.53 0.63 -5.31
CA GLY A 18 -7.10 0.69 -5.59
C GLY A 18 -6.56 2.11 -5.78
N ALA A 19 -7.39 3.07 -6.19
CA ALA A 19 -7.01 4.47 -6.31
C ALA A 19 -6.59 5.10 -4.97
N GLY A 20 -7.14 4.61 -3.85
CA GLY A 20 -6.83 5.12 -2.51
C GLY A 20 -5.45 4.70 -2.00
N VAL A 21 -4.89 3.60 -2.49
CA VAL A 21 -3.58 3.07 -2.06
C VAL A 21 -2.44 3.43 -3.02
N GLU A 22 -2.74 3.89 -4.22
CA GLU A 22 -1.73 4.16 -5.26
C GLU A 22 -0.64 5.17 -4.83
N PRO A 23 -0.94 6.26 -4.08
CA PRO A 23 0.10 7.16 -3.59
C PRO A 23 1.13 6.44 -2.69
N LEU A 24 0.66 5.60 -1.77
CA LEU A 24 1.52 4.84 -0.86
C LEU A 24 2.34 3.80 -1.61
N LEU A 25 1.74 3.10 -2.57
CA LEU A 25 2.48 2.17 -3.43
C LEU A 25 3.57 2.89 -4.25
N SER A 26 3.30 4.10 -4.71
CA SER A 26 4.29 4.92 -5.41
C SER A 26 5.46 5.32 -4.52
N GLU A 27 5.20 5.65 -3.26
CA GLU A 27 6.24 5.94 -2.28
C GLU A 27 7.09 4.71 -1.94
N VAL A 28 6.46 3.53 -1.82
CA VAL A 28 7.16 2.25 -1.62
C VAL A 28 8.08 1.94 -2.82
N ARG A 29 7.61 2.11 -4.06
CA ARG A 29 8.43 1.95 -5.27
C ARG A 29 9.64 2.85 -5.26
N ALA A 30 9.44 4.14 -4.99
CA ALA A 30 10.53 5.11 -4.91
C ALA A 30 11.53 4.73 -3.80
N GLY A 31 11.03 4.27 -2.64
CA GLY A 31 11.90 3.86 -1.53
C GLY A 31 12.77 2.66 -1.81
N LEU A 32 12.21 1.66 -2.48
CA LEU A 32 12.97 0.50 -2.88
C LEU A 32 13.98 0.84 -3.98
N ALA A 33 13.64 1.72 -4.93
CA ALA A 33 14.58 2.18 -5.96
C ALA A 33 15.76 2.96 -5.36
N ASP A 34 15.51 3.79 -4.34
CA ASP A 34 16.57 4.55 -3.66
C ASP A 34 17.49 3.65 -2.82
N LEU A 35 16.94 2.63 -2.15
CA LEU A 35 17.69 1.69 -1.31
C LEU A 35 18.43 0.63 -2.12
N TYR A 36 17.86 0.22 -3.25
CA TYR A 36 18.36 -0.83 -4.13
C TYR A 36 18.44 -0.30 -5.57
N PRO A 37 19.35 0.64 -5.86
CA PRO A 37 19.49 1.18 -7.19
C PRO A 37 19.94 0.10 -8.18
N GLU A 38 19.48 0.23 -9.42
CA GLU A 38 19.93 -0.60 -10.54
C GLU A 38 21.45 -0.47 -10.76
N PRO A 39 22.09 -1.43 -11.45
CA PRO A 39 23.51 -1.37 -11.76
C PRO A 39 23.90 -0.04 -12.43
N GLY A 40 24.86 0.68 -11.85
CA GLY A 40 25.27 2.01 -12.30
C GLY A 40 24.54 3.18 -11.63
N GLY A 41 23.55 2.91 -10.77
CA GLY A 41 22.89 3.93 -9.95
C GLY A 41 23.74 4.39 -8.77
N ILE A 42 23.40 5.57 -8.24
CA ILE A 42 24.09 6.18 -7.10
C ILE A 42 23.56 5.53 -5.82
N ARG A 43 24.48 4.99 -4.99
CA ARG A 43 24.12 4.52 -3.65
C ARG A 43 24.07 5.68 -2.67
N LEU A 44 23.06 5.67 -1.82
CA LEU A 44 22.93 6.61 -0.70
C LEU A 44 24.10 6.45 0.29
N ALA A 45 24.46 7.53 0.98
CA ALA A 45 25.37 7.42 2.11
C ALA A 45 24.70 6.63 3.26
N PRO A 46 25.45 5.99 4.17
CA PRO A 46 24.88 5.10 5.19
C PRO A 46 23.76 5.75 6.02
N LYS A 47 23.96 7.01 6.47
CA LYS A 47 22.95 7.75 7.24
C LYS A 47 21.68 8.03 6.45
N GLU A 48 21.82 8.31 5.16
CA GLU A 48 20.68 8.55 4.27
C GLU A 48 19.96 7.24 3.95
N GLN A 49 20.69 6.13 3.85
CA GLN A 49 20.14 4.80 3.71
C GLN A 49 19.29 4.41 4.92
N ASP A 50 19.79 4.64 6.15
CA ASP A 50 19.05 4.38 7.38
C ASP A 50 17.77 5.22 7.46
N ALA A 51 17.86 6.51 7.17
CA ALA A 51 16.70 7.40 7.13
C ALA A 51 15.69 6.96 6.08
N ARG A 52 16.17 6.51 4.90
CA ARG A 52 15.31 6.03 3.82
C ARG A 52 14.63 4.71 4.17
N HIS A 53 15.32 3.81 4.85
CA HIS A 53 14.78 2.56 5.36
C HIS A 53 13.70 2.82 6.41
N ALA A 54 13.95 3.71 7.38
CA ALA A 54 12.96 4.09 8.39
C ALA A 54 11.70 4.70 7.76
N LYS A 55 11.87 5.58 6.77
CA LYS A 55 10.74 6.16 6.02
C LYS A 55 9.95 5.07 5.28
N LEU A 56 10.63 4.13 4.63
CA LEU A 56 9.98 3.04 3.90
C LEU A 56 9.13 2.17 4.84
N LEU A 57 9.62 1.87 6.04
CA LEU A 57 8.83 1.16 7.06
C LEU A 57 7.57 1.94 7.45
N GLN A 58 7.66 3.24 7.71
CA GLN A 58 6.49 4.07 8.03
C GLN A 58 5.46 4.10 6.88
N THR A 59 5.92 4.13 5.63
CA THR A 59 5.02 4.06 4.47
C THR A 59 4.31 2.70 4.39
N LEU A 60 5.00 1.60 4.75
CA LEU A 60 4.41 0.27 4.79
C LEU A 60 3.39 0.13 5.93
N ASP A 61 3.68 0.67 7.11
CA ASP A 61 2.72 0.73 8.23
C ASP A 61 1.46 1.50 7.83
N GLY A 62 1.61 2.67 7.19
CA GLY A 62 0.47 3.44 6.70
C GLY A 62 -0.32 2.74 5.58
N LEU A 63 0.35 1.91 4.77
CA LEU A 63 -0.33 1.09 3.77
C LEU A 63 -1.17 -0.01 4.43
N GLU A 64 -0.68 -0.64 5.49
CA GLU A 64 -1.44 -1.60 6.29
C GLU A 64 -2.69 -0.96 6.89
N ASP A 65 -2.56 0.20 7.54
CA ASP A 65 -3.68 0.94 8.13
C ASP A 65 -4.78 1.26 7.08
N VAL A 66 -4.37 1.71 5.89
CA VAL A 66 -5.33 2.01 4.81
C VAL A 66 -6.01 0.74 4.31
N LEU A 67 -5.27 -0.36 4.15
CA LEU A 67 -5.84 -1.64 3.75
C LEU A 67 -6.84 -2.16 4.78
N GLU A 68 -6.54 -2.05 6.07
CA GLU A 68 -7.47 -2.39 7.15
C GLU A 68 -8.73 -1.53 7.12
N ALA A 69 -8.59 -0.21 6.96
CA ALA A 69 -9.72 0.71 6.87
C ALA A 69 -10.63 0.39 5.67
N LEU A 70 -10.04 0.03 4.51
CA LEU A 70 -10.80 -0.37 3.33
C LEU A 70 -11.54 -1.70 3.55
N GLN A 71 -10.89 -2.69 4.19
CA GLN A 71 -11.55 -3.95 4.55
C GLN A 71 -12.71 -3.74 5.52
N LEU A 72 -12.52 -2.87 6.52
CA LEU A 72 -13.57 -2.50 7.47
C LEU A 72 -14.74 -1.83 6.76
N ALA A 73 -14.49 -0.87 5.86
CA ALA A 73 -15.51 -0.18 5.08
C ALA A 73 -16.34 -1.15 4.21
N VAL A 74 -15.70 -2.16 3.60
CA VAL A 74 -16.39 -3.21 2.86
C VAL A 74 -17.30 -4.05 3.77
N ARG A 75 -16.84 -4.37 4.98
CA ARG A 75 -17.60 -5.15 5.97
C ARG A 75 -18.80 -4.38 6.55
N THR A 76 -18.63 -3.09 6.84
CA THR A 76 -19.70 -2.23 7.38
C THR A 76 -20.71 -1.86 6.29
N GLY A 77 -20.27 -1.52 5.08
CA GLY A 77 -21.16 -1.23 3.95
C GLY A 77 -22.06 -2.42 3.54
N ARG A 78 -21.60 -3.66 3.74
CA ARG A 78 -22.44 -4.86 3.56
C ARG A 78 -23.49 -5.03 4.66
N SER A 79 -23.24 -4.52 5.86
CA SER A 79 -24.16 -4.64 7.01
C SER A 79 -25.39 -3.71 6.86
N ASP A 80 -25.21 -2.50 6.31
CA ASP A 80 -26.32 -1.57 6.01
C ASP A 80 -27.25 -2.11 4.91
N ALA A 81 -26.69 -2.75 3.88
CA ALA A 81 -27.48 -3.36 2.80
C ALA A 81 -28.30 -4.58 3.26
N GLY A 82 -27.86 -5.29 4.30
CA GLY A 82 -28.60 -6.42 4.90
C GLY A 82 -29.76 -5.97 5.78
N ALA A 83 -29.61 -4.86 6.52
CA ALA A 83 -30.66 -4.32 7.39
C ALA A 83 -31.85 -3.75 6.60
N ALA A 84 -31.62 -3.17 5.43
CA ALA A 84 -32.68 -2.62 4.58
C ALA A 84 -33.56 -3.68 3.88
N ARG A 85 -33.11 -4.94 3.79
CA ARG A 85 -33.84 -6.02 3.10
C ARG A 85 -34.74 -6.87 4.01
N GLY A 86 -34.73 -6.61 5.32
CA GLY A 86 -35.51 -7.33 6.34
C GLY A 86 -36.83 -6.67 6.76
N LYS A 87 -37.35 -5.72 5.97
CA LYS A 87 -38.70 -5.14 6.14
C LYS A 87 -39.39 -5.06 4.77
N GLY A 88 -39.89 -6.20 4.30
CA GLY A 88 -40.80 -6.32 3.16
C GLY A 88 -41.84 -7.37 3.48
#